data_AF-A0A9J5XD50-F1
#
_entry.id   AF-A0A9J5XD50-F1
#
_cell.length_a   1.000
_cell.length_b   1.000
_cell.length_c   1.000
_cell.angle_alpha   90.00
_cell.angle_beta   90.00
_cell.angle_gamma   90.00
#
_symmetry.space_group_name_H-M   'P 1'
#
loop_
_entity.id
_entity.type
_entity.pdbx_description
1 polymer ?
#
loop_
_entity_poly.entity_id
_entity_poly.type
_entity_poly.pdbx_seq_one_letter_code
_entity_poly.pdbx_strand_id
1 'polypeptide(L)'
;MIKKLEAHLPKEIWKEIGQGIKDYTTKFPMPQLFAGNDLAWKDDEEFGRQMLAGINATVIQCLQAFPPKSKNGIWSSIRRSHIEHNLDGLTLQEAMNQWRIFILDHHNYLMPFLGKINKNGVCAYASRTLLFLKDDATLKPLAIELSLPGLSPGTEIHRVFRPGGNGSEAALWQFAKAHVGVNDSGYHQLISHWLKSHAVVEPFIIATRRQLSVMHPIHRLLDPHFKDTMHINALAQSTVLKGGGIIEKTLYSGEVSMELSSSLYKEWRFDEQSLPGDLLKRGMAFHNPDCLAGVQLLFEDYPYGLHASVNFGQYEYVGHPLNRPIKCQNFIPMEGTKEFAEFLHDPDKFFLKMLPNRSEITLYMALLEVLSAPTSDEVYLGQQRSPNWIDDVWVKQRFEQFAEELNEVDKRIVERNADPKLKNRQGPSNIPYKLLRPVVSNVKSCQGITAIGIPNSISM
;
A
#
# COMPACT_ATOMS: atom_id res chain seq x y z
N MET A 1 -15.55 -14.74 -20.67
CA MET A 1 -14.95 -13.70 -19.80
C MET A 1 -13.93 -12.87 -20.57
N ILE A 2 -12.91 -13.50 -21.17
CA ILE A 2 -11.93 -12.89 -22.11
C ILE A 2 -12.65 -12.13 -23.26
N LYS A 3 -13.60 -12.75 -23.96
CA LYS A 3 -14.42 -12.08 -25.00
C LYS A 3 -15.27 -10.89 -24.52
N LYS A 4 -15.52 -10.74 -23.21
CA LYS A 4 -16.24 -9.58 -22.65
C LYS A 4 -15.28 -8.43 -22.32
N LEU A 5 -14.03 -8.72 -21.97
CA LEU A 5 -12.96 -7.73 -21.80
C LEU A 5 -12.55 -7.13 -23.16
N GLU A 6 -12.50 -7.95 -24.21
CA GLU A 6 -12.26 -7.54 -25.61
C GLU A 6 -13.18 -6.41 -26.10
N ALA A 7 -14.44 -6.46 -25.71
CA ALA A 7 -15.46 -5.53 -26.18
C ALA A 7 -15.42 -4.15 -25.49
N HIS A 8 -14.65 -3.99 -24.41
CA HIS A 8 -14.71 -2.80 -23.54
C HIS A 8 -13.35 -2.11 -23.33
N LEU A 9 -12.27 -2.67 -23.89
CA LEU A 9 -10.93 -2.10 -23.82
C LEU A 9 -10.56 -1.51 -25.20
N PRO A 10 -9.82 -0.38 -25.25
CA PRO A 10 -9.22 0.11 -26.49
C PRO A 10 -8.45 -1.02 -27.20
N LYS A 11 -8.49 -1.07 -28.53
CA LYS A 11 -7.93 -2.19 -29.30
C LYS A 11 -6.44 -2.40 -29.05
N GLU A 12 -5.73 -1.34 -28.70
CA GLU A 12 -4.30 -1.31 -28.42
C GLU A 12 -3.99 -1.95 -27.07
N ILE A 13 -4.75 -1.61 -26.04
CA ILE A 13 -4.67 -2.22 -24.69
C ILE A 13 -5.18 -3.66 -24.72
N TRP A 14 -6.25 -3.94 -25.47
CA TRP A 14 -6.69 -5.31 -25.72
C TRP A 14 -5.67 -6.10 -26.53
N LYS A 15 -4.91 -5.46 -27.42
CA LYS A 15 -3.85 -6.13 -28.15
C LYS A 15 -2.69 -6.44 -27.21
N GLU A 16 -2.31 -5.58 -26.28
CA GLU A 16 -1.28 -5.87 -25.26
C GLU A 16 -1.74 -6.94 -24.26
N ILE A 17 -2.94 -6.79 -23.69
CA ILE A 17 -3.58 -7.77 -22.81
C ILE A 17 -3.85 -9.08 -23.57
N GLY A 18 -4.20 -9.01 -24.85
CA GLY A 18 -4.52 -10.13 -25.73
C GLY A 18 -3.29 -10.86 -26.26
N GLN A 19 -2.18 -10.15 -26.51
CA GLN A 19 -0.86 -10.72 -26.79
C GLN A 19 -0.37 -11.44 -25.54
N GLY A 20 -0.51 -10.79 -24.37
CA GLY A 20 -0.40 -11.42 -23.06
C GLY A 20 -1.20 -12.72 -23.06
N ILE A 21 -2.54 -12.63 -23.10
CA ILE A 21 -3.55 -13.73 -23.01
C ILE A 21 -3.27 -14.89 -23.99
N LYS A 22 -2.81 -14.62 -25.20
CA LYS A 22 -2.48 -15.66 -26.20
C LYS A 22 -1.13 -16.35 -25.93
N ASP A 23 -0.23 -15.70 -25.20
CA ASP A 23 1.03 -16.27 -24.71
C ASP A 23 0.90 -16.91 -23.30
N TYR A 24 -0.27 -16.82 -22.62
CA TYR A 24 -0.56 -17.45 -21.30
C TYR A 24 -0.79 -18.97 -21.35
N THR A 25 0.05 -19.69 -22.10
CA THR A 25 0.46 -21.05 -21.71
C THR A 25 1.65 -21.03 -20.75
N THR A 26 2.15 -19.84 -20.38
CA THR A 26 3.33 -19.62 -19.53
C THR A 26 2.97 -18.86 -18.24
N LYS A 27 3.65 -19.19 -17.14
CA LYS A 27 3.40 -18.73 -15.76
C LYS A 27 3.59 -17.21 -15.62
N PHE A 28 2.73 -16.53 -14.86
CA PHE A 28 2.98 -15.16 -14.37
C PHE A 28 4.41 -15.05 -13.80
N PRO A 29 5.15 -13.96 -14.05
CA PRO A 29 6.47 -13.79 -13.47
C PRO A 29 6.37 -13.84 -11.95
N MET A 30 7.23 -14.61 -11.29
CA MET A 30 7.21 -14.67 -9.82
C MET A 30 7.61 -13.28 -9.27
N PRO A 31 6.85 -12.68 -8.35
CA PRO A 31 7.25 -11.42 -7.73
C PRO A 31 8.63 -11.55 -7.06
N GLN A 32 9.49 -10.55 -7.22
CA GLN A 32 10.85 -10.53 -6.68
C GLN A 32 10.89 -10.67 -5.17
N LEU A 33 9.82 -10.28 -4.46
CA LEU A 33 9.67 -10.51 -3.03
C LEU A 33 9.94 -11.97 -2.62
N PHE A 34 9.63 -12.92 -3.49
CA PHE A 34 9.85 -14.36 -3.26
C PHE A 34 11.18 -14.88 -3.83
N ALA A 35 11.95 -14.05 -4.54
CA ALA A 35 13.21 -14.45 -5.16
C ALA A 35 14.33 -14.62 -4.14
N GLY A 36 14.36 -13.77 -3.10
CA GLY A 36 15.36 -13.87 -2.03
C GLY A 36 15.02 -14.93 -0.98
N ASN A 37 13.76 -14.93 -0.52
CA ASN A 37 13.24 -15.87 0.47
C ASN A 37 11.74 -16.10 0.24
N ASP A 38 11.37 -17.29 -0.22
CA ASP A 38 10.00 -17.66 -0.59
C ASP A 38 9.06 -17.82 0.61
N LEU A 39 9.60 -17.86 1.83
CA LEU A 39 8.87 -17.93 3.09
C LEU A 39 8.83 -16.60 3.86
N ALA A 40 9.47 -15.53 3.35
CA ALA A 40 9.52 -14.24 4.03
C ALA A 40 8.13 -13.67 4.37
N TRP A 41 7.10 -13.97 3.57
CA TRP A 41 5.72 -13.56 3.83
C TRP A 41 5.11 -14.13 5.12
N LYS A 42 5.66 -15.23 5.65
CA LYS A 42 5.26 -15.79 6.96
C LYS A 42 5.97 -15.09 8.12
N ASP A 43 7.06 -14.37 7.87
CA ASP A 43 7.89 -13.75 8.90
C ASP A 43 7.21 -12.52 9.50
N ASP A 44 7.35 -12.34 10.81
CA ASP A 44 6.76 -11.22 11.55
C ASP A 44 7.52 -9.91 11.34
N GLU A 45 8.83 -9.98 11.16
CA GLU A 45 9.67 -8.82 10.82
C GLU A 45 9.34 -8.33 9.41
N GLU A 46 9.15 -9.22 8.43
CA GLU A 46 8.73 -8.81 7.08
C GLU A 46 7.31 -8.21 7.08
N PHE A 47 6.39 -8.80 7.86
CA PHE A 47 5.04 -8.24 8.04
C PHE A 47 5.07 -6.81 8.61
N GLY A 48 5.88 -6.57 9.64
CA GLY A 48 6.08 -5.23 10.19
C GLY A 48 6.80 -4.29 9.22
N ARG A 49 7.86 -4.76 8.57
CA ARG A 49 8.68 -3.99 7.64
C ARG A 49 7.88 -3.48 6.44
N GLN A 50 6.96 -4.26 5.89
CA GLN A 50 6.12 -3.80 4.78
C GLN A 50 5.23 -2.60 5.12
N MET A 51 4.99 -2.32 6.40
CA MET A 51 4.30 -1.09 6.85
C MET A 51 5.20 0.14 6.80
N LEU A 52 6.53 -0.03 6.74
CA LEU A 52 7.52 1.04 6.62
C LEU A 52 8.12 1.15 5.21
N ALA A 53 8.31 0.02 4.54
CA ALA A 53 9.07 -0.08 3.29
C ALA A 53 8.47 -1.14 2.35
N GLY A 54 7.14 -1.28 2.38
CA GLY A 54 6.35 -2.03 1.39
C GLY A 54 5.51 -1.11 0.52
N ILE A 55 4.49 -1.67 -0.12
CA ILE A 55 3.64 -0.96 -1.09
C ILE A 55 2.72 0.11 -0.49
N ASN A 56 2.45 0.02 0.82
CA ASN A 56 1.54 0.95 1.51
C ASN A 56 2.19 1.49 2.79
N ALA A 57 3.37 2.09 2.63
CA ALA A 57 4.15 2.61 3.74
C ALA A 57 3.54 3.86 4.41
N THR A 58 2.40 4.39 3.96
CA THR A 58 1.88 5.72 4.31
C THR A 58 0.77 5.72 5.38
N VAL A 59 0.47 4.56 5.99
CA VAL A 59 -0.71 4.41 6.88
C VAL A 59 -0.34 4.22 8.35
N ILE A 60 0.78 3.54 8.64
CA ILE A 60 1.22 3.30 10.01
C ILE A 60 1.41 4.63 10.76
N GLN A 61 1.06 4.63 12.05
CA GLN A 61 1.15 5.81 12.90
C GLN A 61 1.57 5.44 14.33
N CYS A 62 2.17 6.37 15.06
CA CYS A 62 2.49 6.22 16.47
C CYS A 62 1.19 6.10 17.28
N LEU A 63 1.14 5.17 18.22
CA LEU A 63 -0.01 4.97 19.10
C LEU A 63 -0.09 6.13 20.12
N GLN A 64 -1.22 6.84 20.11
CA GLN A 64 -1.43 8.00 20.97
C GLN A 64 -1.97 7.64 22.37
N ALA A 65 -2.78 6.59 22.47
CA ALA A 65 -3.42 6.17 23.72
C ALA A 65 -3.62 4.66 23.74
N PHE A 66 -3.48 4.06 24.92
CA PHE A 66 -3.71 2.63 25.14
C PHE A 66 -4.77 2.37 26.22
N PRO A 67 -5.73 1.44 26.01
CA PRO A 67 -5.97 0.74 24.75
C PRO A 67 -6.48 1.70 23.66
N PRO A 68 -6.31 1.38 22.36
CA PRO A 68 -6.88 2.19 21.28
C PRO A 68 -8.40 2.37 21.47
N LYS A 69 -8.92 3.55 21.14
CA LYS A 69 -10.36 3.87 21.20
C LYS A 69 -10.90 4.16 19.80
N SER A 70 -12.03 3.58 19.45
CA SER A 70 -12.73 3.90 18.20
C SER A 70 -13.31 5.32 18.23
N LYS A 71 -13.63 5.86 17.05
CA LYS A 71 -14.34 7.14 16.92
C LYS A 71 -15.72 7.13 17.59
N ASN A 72 -16.34 5.96 17.71
CA ASN A 72 -17.64 5.77 18.38
C ASN A 72 -17.51 5.55 19.90
N GLY A 73 -16.30 5.66 20.45
CA GLY A 73 -16.04 5.59 21.87
C GLY A 73 -15.89 4.17 22.44
N ILE A 74 -15.94 3.13 21.59
CA ILE A 74 -15.69 1.73 21.98
C ILE A 74 -14.19 1.51 22.15
N TRP A 75 -13.80 0.96 23.29
CA TRP A 75 -12.41 0.63 23.62
C TRP A 75 -12.01 -0.71 23.00
N SER A 76 -10.77 -0.78 22.50
CA SER A 76 -10.16 -2.02 22.05
C SER A 76 -10.07 -3.05 23.18
N SER A 77 -10.22 -4.33 22.82
CA SER A 77 -10.06 -5.48 23.70
C SER A 77 -8.59 -5.89 23.90
N ILE A 78 -7.63 -5.21 23.25
CA ILE A 78 -6.20 -5.43 23.50
C ILE A 78 -5.86 -4.95 24.92
N ARG A 79 -5.41 -5.88 25.77
CA ARG A 79 -5.01 -5.64 27.16
C ARG A 79 -3.50 -5.52 27.27
N ARG A 80 -3.03 -4.86 28.33
CA ARG A 80 -1.60 -4.75 28.64
C ARG A 80 -0.90 -6.12 28.69
N SER A 81 -1.55 -7.09 29.33
CA SER A 81 -1.07 -8.48 29.43
C SER A 81 -0.90 -9.18 28.08
N HIS A 82 -1.52 -8.69 27.00
CA HIS A 82 -1.32 -9.24 25.66
C HIS A 82 0.02 -8.82 25.04
N ILE A 83 0.61 -7.70 25.47
CA ILE A 83 1.75 -7.08 24.76
C ILE A 83 2.99 -6.82 25.62
N GLU A 84 2.84 -6.62 26.94
CA GLU A 84 3.94 -6.16 27.82
C GLU A 84 5.14 -7.11 27.85
N HIS A 85 4.93 -8.41 27.66
CA HIS A 85 6.02 -9.41 27.63
C HIS A 85 6.94 -9.28 26.41
N ASN A 86 6.56 -8.50 25.39
CA ASN A 86 7.28 -8.36 24.12
C ASN A 86 7.79 -6.92 23.88
N LEU A 87 8.01 -6.13 24.93
CA LEU A 87 8.48 -4.73 24.82
C LEU A 87 9.98 -4.55 25.12
N ASP A 88 10.79 -5.60 24.92
CA ASP A 88 12.25 -5.60 25.12
C ASP A 88 12.68 -5.09 26.51
N GLY A 89 11.91 -5.49 27.53
CA GLY A 89 12.15 -5.14 28.93
C GLY A 89 11.53 -3.82 29.38
N LEU A 90 10.96 -3.02 28.48
CA LEU A 90 10.24 -1.79 28.82
C LEU A 90 8.84 -2.08 29.34
N THR A 91 8.35 -1.22 30.24
CA THR A 91 6.91 -1.14 30.51
C THR A 91 6.19 -0.50 29.32
N LEU A 92 4.88 -0.73 29.20
CA LEU A 92 4.07 -0.09 28.17
C LEU A 92 4.17 1.45 28.23
N GLN A 93 4.18 2.02 29.44
CA GLN A 93 4.27 3.48 29.60
C GLN A 93 5.61 4.03 29.10
N GLU A 94 6.72 3.36 29.41
CA GLU A 94 8.04 3.75 28.91
C GLU A 94 8.11 3.63 27.38
N ALA A 95 7.64 2.51 26.82
CA ALA A 95 7.60 2.31 25.38
C ALA A 95 6.76 3.38 24.66
N MET A 96 5.60 3.76 25.22
CA MET A 96 4.79 4.85 24.66
C MET A 96 5.47 6.21 24.80
N ASN A 97 6.07 6.52 25.96
CA ASN A 97 6.80 7.77 26.19
C ASN A 97 8.04 7.91 25.29
N GLN A 98 8.60 6.80 24.83
CA GLN A 98 9.71 6.75 23.88
C GLN A 98 9.23 6.64 22.41
N TRP A 99 7.93 6.80 22.13
CA TRP A 99 7.33 6.68 20.80
C TRP A 99 7.60 5.32 20.11
N ARG A 100 7.68 4.24 20.89
CA ARG A 100 8.03 2.90 20.39
C ARG A 100 6.83 2.01 20.10
N ILE A 101 5.60 2.47 20.32
CA ILE A 101 4.38 1.71 20.02
C ILE A 101 3.69 2.34 18.83
N PHE A 102 3.46 1.54 17.79
CA PHE A 102 2.80 1.94 16.56
C PHE A 102 1.52 1.15 16.35
N ILE A 103 0.63 1.69 15.53
CA ILE A 103 -0.62 1.07 15.15
C ILE A 103 -0.87 1.19 13.65
N LEU A 104 -1.28 0.07 13.04
CA LEU A 104 -2.00 0.06 11.76
C LEU A 104 -3.49 -0.12 12.07
N ASP A 105 -4.26 0.96 11.94
CA ASP A 105 -5.68 1.00 12.35
C ASP A 105 -6.61 1.03 11.14
N HIS A 106 -7.17 -0.13 10.80
CA HIS A 106 -8.20 -0.28 9.77
C HIS A 106 -9.61 -0.37 10.36
N HIS A 107 -9.80 -0.03 11.63
CA HIS A 107 -11.06 -0.28 12.31
C HIS A 107 -12.14 0.74 11.99
N ASN A 108 -11.84 2.02 12.21
CA ASN A 108 -12.86 3.07 12.26
C ASN A 108 -13.59 3.26 10.94
N TYR A 109 -12.87 3.21 9.82
CA TYR A 109 -13.49 3.41 8.51
C TYR A 109 -14.18 2.14 7.99
N LEU A 110 -13.74 0.94 8.39
CA LEU A 110 -14.35 -0.31 7.92
C LEU A 110 -15.58 -0.72 8.69
N MET A 111 -15.61 -0.51 10.01
CA MET A 111 -16.68 -1.00 10.87
C MET A 111 -18.10 -0.69 10.33
N PRO A 112 -18.39 0.51 9.80
CA PRO A 112 -19.71 0.82 9.23
C PRO A 112 -20.08 0.01 7.97
N PHE A 113 -19.10 -0.49 7.23
CA PHE A 113 -19.30 -1.18 5.94
C PHE A 113 -19.35 -2.71 6.07
N LEU A 114 -18.84 -3.28 7.16
CA LEU A 114 -18.69 -4.74 7.32
C LEU A 114 -20.01 -5.50 7.18
N GLY A 115 -21.14 -4.93 7.62
CA GLY A 115 -22.45 -5.56 7.45
C GLY A 115 -22.84 -5.75 5.98
N LYS A 116 -22.55 -4.76 5.12
CA LYS A 116 -22.83 -4.83 3.67
C LYS A 116 -21.80 -5.73 2.96
N ILE A 117 -20.53 -5.62 3.33
CA ILE A 117 -19.44 -6.42 2.78
C ILE A 117 -19.67 -7.92 3.04
N ASN A 118 -19.88 -8.30 4.30
CA ASN A 118 -19.92 -9.70 4.68
C ASN A 118 -21.21 -10.42 4.23
N LYS A 119 -22.27 -9.68 3.88
CA LYS A 119 -23.50 -10.24 3.30
C LYS A 119 -23.27 -10.88 1.92
N ASN A 120 -22.20 -10.47 1.22
CA ASN A 120 -21.89 -10.94 -0.14
C ASN A 120 -20.95 -12.17 -0.16
N GLY A 121 -20.91 -12.95 0.93
CA GLY A 121 -20.09 -14.17 1.02
C GLY A 121 -18.58 -13.91 1.15
N VAL A 122 -18.21 -12.69 1.52
CA VAL A 122 -16.83 -12.31 1.88
C VAL A 122 -16.70 -12.34 3.41
N CYS A 123 -15.52 -12.67 3.91
CA CYS A 123 -15.22 -12.69 5.34
C CYS A 123 -14.20 -11.61 5.69
N ALA A 124 -14.67 -10.37 5.85
CA ALA A 124 -13.84 -9.23 6.26
C ALA A 124 -14.02 -8.90 7.74
N TYR A 125 -12.91 -8.46 8.35
CA TYR A 125 -12.88 -7.87 9.69
C TYR A 125 -12.46 -6.41 9.60
N ALA A 126 -12.72 -5.66 10.66
CA ALA A 126 -12.07 -4.38 10.95
C ALA A 126 -10.86 -4.68 11.84
N SER A 127 -9.64 -4.46 11.34
CA SER A 127 -8.43 -4.82 12.07
C SER A 127 -7.75 -3.64 12.77
N ARG A 128 -7.08 -3.93 13.89
CA ARG A 128 -6.03 -3.10 14.49
C ARG A 128 -4.81 -3.95 14.74
N THR A 129 -3.64 -3.46 14.31
CA THR A 129 -2.37 -4.13 14.57
C THR A 129 -1.48 -3.24 15.40
N LEU A 130 -1.02 -3.71 16.56
CA LEU A 130 -0.01 -3.01 17.36
C LEU A 130 1.38 -3.54 17.04
N LEU A 131 2.34 -2.64 16.92
CA LEU A 131 3.75 -2.96 16.65
C LEU A 131 4.66 -2.24 17.64
N PHE A 132 5.79 -2.85 17.95
CA PHE A 132 6.87 -2.29 18.76
C PHE A 132 8.08 -1.98 17.90
N LEU A 133 8.67 -0.79 18.07
CA LEU A 133 9.95 -0.42 17.46
C LEU A 133 11.10 -0.92 18.33
N LYS A 134 11.86 -1.90 17.84
CA LYS A 134 13.05 -2.46 18.49
C LYS A 134 14.25 -1.50 18.40
N ASP A 135 15.29 -1.76 19.18
CA ASP A 135 16.52 -0.94 19.21
C ASP A 135 17.29 -1.00 17.88
N ASP A 136 17.08 -2.07 17.09
CA ASP A 136 17.65 -2.22 15.76
C ASP A 136 16.82 -1.56 14.64
N ALA A 137 15.93 -0.64 15.03
CA ALA A 137 15.01 0.12 14.17
C ALA A 137 13.97 -0.71 13.38
N THR A 138 13.86 -2.02 13.60
CA THR A 138 12.83 -2.85 12.94
C THR A 138 11.55 -2.95 13.79
N LEU A 139 10.42 -3.23 13.12
CA LEU A 139 9.12 -3.38 13.78
C LEU A 139 8.82 -4.82 14.13
N LYS A 140 8.36 -5.04 15.37
CA LYS A 140 7.87 -6.32 15.88
C LYS A 140 6.37 -6.24 16.11
N PRO A 141 5.52 -7.01 15.40
CA PRO A 141 4.10 -7.04 15.68
C PRO A 141 3.83 -7.62 17.07
N LEU A 142 2.92 -7.01 17.83
CA LEU A 142 2.61 -7.35 19.22
C LEU A 142 1.26 -8.06 19.35
N ALA A 143 0.24 -7.55 18.65
CA ALA A 143 -1.12 -8.08 18.70
C ALA A 143 -1.91 -7.61 17.47
N ILE A 144 -2.87 -8.45 17.06
CA ILE A 144 -3.87 -8.11 16.06
C ILE A 144 -5.24 -8.27 16.70
N GLU A 145 -6.03 -7.21 16.71
CA GLU A 145 -7.46 -7.26 17.01
C GLU A 145 -8.24 -7.33 15.70
N LEU A 146 -9.15 -8.31 15.59
CA LEU A 146 -10.12 -8.41 14.51
C LEU A 146 -11.52 -8.21 15.08
N SER A 147 -12.20 -7.18 14.61
CA SER A 147 -13.52 -6.77 15.07
C SER A 147 -14.60 -7.03 14.02
N LEU A 148 -15.80 -7.40 14.48
CA LEU A 148 -17.04 -7.47 13.70
C LEU A 148 -18.12 -6.60 14.34
N PRO A 149 -19.12 -6.13 13.57
CA PRO A 149 -20.34 -5.58 14.14
C PRO A 149 -21.02 -6.64 15.02
N GLY A 150 -21.49 -6.23 16.20
CA GLY A 150 -22.23 -7.09 17.11
C GLY A 150 -23.70 -7.27 16.70
N LEU A 151 -24.41 -8.13 17.45
CA LEU A 151 -25.82 -8.43 17.20
C LEU A 151 -26.75 -7.25 17.51
N SER A 152 -26.34 -6.40 18.45
CA SER A 152 -27.10 -5.20 18.84
C SER A 152 -26.46 -3.94 18.25
N PRO A 153 -27.26 -2.93 17.84
CA PRO A 153 -26.73 -1.66 17.36
C PRO A 153 -25.73 -1.05 18.36
N GLY A 154 -24.56 -0.63 17.85
CA GLY A 154 -23.51 -0.02 18.68
C GLY A 154 -22.67 -1.02 19.50
N THR A 155 -22.84 -2.33 19.31
CA THR A 155 -21.96 -3.35 19.90
C THR A 155 -20.98 -3.90 18.87
N GLU A 156 -19.84 -4.39 19.32
CA GLU A 156 -18.78 -4.97 18.49
C GLU A 156 -18.29 -6.29 19.12
N ILE A 157 -17.92 -7.25 18.29
CA ILE A 157 -17.33 -8.52 18.71
C ILE A 157 -15.85 -8.47 18.36
N HIS A 158 -14.99 -8.63 19.36
CA HIS A 158 -13.54 -8.51 19.21
C HIS A 158 -12.85 -9.85 19.48
N ARG A 159 -11.86 -10.17 18.66
CA ARG A 159 -10.91 -11.26 18.94
C ARG A 159 -9.49 -10.70 18.85
N VAL A 160 -8.68 -10.99 19.86
CA VAL A 160 -7.27 -10.59 19.90
C VAL A 160 -6.39 -11.81 19.65
N PHE A 161 -5.53 -11.70 18.65
CA PHE A 161 -4.53 -12.67 18.28
C PHE A 161 -3.15 -12.13 18.65
N ARG A 162 -2.27 -13.02 19.08
CA ARG A 162 -0.90 -12.71 19.51
C ARG A 162 0.07 -13.55 18.67
N PRO A 163 1.30 -13.08 18.46
CA PRO A 163 2.36 -13.92 17.90
C PRO A 163 2.45 -15.23 18.69
N GLY A 164 2.24 -16.36 18.01
CA GLY A 164 2.31 -17.70 18.57
C GLY A 164 3.48 -18.46 17.96
N GLY A 165 4.26 -19.17 18.79
CA GLY A 165 5.47 -19.85 18.32
C GLY A 165 5.22 -21.20 17.64
N ASN A 166 4.13 -21.90 17.99
CA ASN A 166 3.98 -23.32 17.70
C ASN A 166 2.53 -23.72 17.38
N GLY A 167 2.37 -24.70 16.49
CA GLY A 167 1.10 -25.40 16.26
C GLY A 167 -0.07 -24.49 15.82
N SER A 168 -1.23 -24.69 16.44
CA SER A 168 -2.47 -23.99 16.11
C SER A 168 -2.39 -22.48 16.39
N GLU A 169 -1.65 -22.04 17.41
CA GLU A 169 -1.50 -20.62 17.73
C GLU A 169 -0.74 -19.86 16.63
N ALA A 170 0.35 -20.45 16.11
CA ALA A 170 1.10 -19.89 15.00
C ALA A 170 0.25 -19.79 13.72
N ALA A 171 -0.59 -20.79 13.46
CA ALA A 171 -1.50 -20.77 12.33
C ALA A 171 -2.60 -19.70 12.46
N LEU A 172 -3.24 -19.59 13.64
CA LEU A 172 -4.22 -18.54 13.91
C LEU A 172 -3.62 -17.14 13.80
N TRP A 173 -2.37 -16.97 14.23
CA TRP A 173 -1.62 -15.73 14.05
C TRP A 173 -1.42 -15.41 12.56
N GLN A 174 -1.02 -16.38 11.75
CA GLN A 174 -0.89 -16.19 10.30
C GLN A 174 -2.23 -15.84 9.64
N PHE A 175 -3.34 -16.41 10.11
CA PHE A 175 -4.67 -16.09 9.59
C PHE A 175 -5.05 -14.64 9.94
N ALA A 176 -4.71 -14.18 11.15
CA ALA A 176 -4.91 -12.81 11.56
C ALA A 176 -4.09 -11.83 10.71
N LYS A 177 -2.81 -12.13 10.44
CA LYS A 177 -1.97 -11.34 9.51
C LYS A 177 -2.56 -11.26 8.11
N ALA A 178 -3.11 -12.37 7.59
CA ALA A 178 -3.78 -12.37 6.29
C ALA A 178 -5.00 -11.44 6.26
N HIS A 179 -5.84 -11.42 7.29
CA HIS A 179 -6.96 -10.47 7.37
C HIS A 179 -6.51 -9.01 7.47
N VAL A 180 -5.40 -8.72 8.17
CA VAL A 180 -4.78 -7.39 8.14
C VAL A 180 -4.32 -7.04 6.72
N GLY A 181 -3.66 -7.98 6.03
CA GLY A 181 -3.25 -7.84 4.64
C GLY A 181 -4.43 -7.56 3.70
N VAL A 182 -5.58 -8.20 3.90
CA VAL A 182 -6.82 -7.90 3.16
C VAL A 182 -7.26 -6.45 3.38
N ASN A 183 -7.37 -6.02 4.63
CA ASN A 183 -7.78 -4.65 4.94
C ASN A 183 -6.82 -3.63 4.31
N ASP A 184 -5.51 -3.85 4.48
CA ASP A 184 -4.49 -2.95 3.99
C ASP A 184 -4.40 -2.92 2.46
N SER A 185 -4.58 -4.05 1.78
CA SER A 185 -4.69 -4.08 0.30
C SER A 185 -5.87 -3.26 -0.21
N GLY A 186 -7.04 -3.32 0.46
CA GLY A 186 -8.18 -2.50 0.07
C GLY A 186 -7.95 -1.01 0.34
N TYR A 187 -7.37 -0.66 1.49
CA TYR A 187 -7.02 0.73 1.80
C TYR A 187 -5.98 1.27 0.81
N HIS A 188 -4.95 0.47 0.54
CA HIS A 188 -3.91 0.78 -0.43
C HIS A 188 -4.52 1.13 -1.79
N GLN A 189 -5.30 0.22 -2.37
CA GLN A 189 -5.87 0.41 -3.71
C GLN A 189 -6.83 1.58 -3.80
N LEU A 190 -7.77 1.67 -2.86
CA LEU A 190 -8.88 2.63 -2.95
C LEU A 190 -8.50 4.02 -2.45
N ILE A 191 -7.54 4.10 -1.52
CA ILE A 191 -7.28 5.30 -0.72
C ILE A 191 -5.89 5.82 -0.96
N SER A 192 -4.85 5.05 -0.61
CA SER A 192 -3.45 5.50 -0.77
C SER A 192 -3.10 5.70 -2.24
N HIS A 193 -3.55 4.78 -3.10
CA HIS A 193 -3.35 4.81 -4.53
C HIS A 193 -4.43 5.65 -5.22
N TRP A 194 -5.65 5.14 -5.39
CA TRP A 194 -6.68 5.86 -6.16
C TRP A 194 -7.03 7.24 -5.61
N LEU A 195 -7.51 7.33 -4.36
CA LEU A 195 -8.03 8.60 -3.84
C LEU A 195 -6.93 9.66 -3.70
N LYS A 196 -5.87 9.33 -2.96
CA LYS A 196 -4.81 10.28 -2.56
C LYS A 196 -3.80 10.57 -3.68
N SER A 197 -3.88 9.91 -4.82
CA SER A 197 -3.13 10.28 -6.02
C SER A 197 -4.06 10.59 -7.19
N HIS A 198 -4.60 9.58 -7.89
CA HIS A 198 -5.38 9.74 -9.12
C HIS A 198 -6.53 10.76 -8.99
N ALA A 199 -7.42 10.56 -8.01
CA ALA A 199 -8.66 11.33 -7.92
C ALA A 199 -8.43 12.78 -7.46
N VAL A 200 -7.53 13.00 -6.51
CA VAL A 200 -7.24 14.36 -6.00
C VAL A 200 -6.43 15.21 -6.96
N VAL A 201 -5.65 14.62 -7.86
CA VAL A 201 -4.82 15.37 -8.82
C VAL A 201 -5.65 15.91 -9.99
N GLU A 202 -6.62 15.14 -10.48
CA GLU A 202 -7.40 15.50 -11.67
C GLU A 202 -8.07 16.89 -11.64
N PRO A 203 -8.67 17.36 -10.52
CA PRO A 203 -9.18 18.72 -10.41
C PRO A 203 -8.13 19.82 -10.68
N PHE A 204 -6.88 19.63 -10.26
CA PHE A 204 -5.80 20.59 -10.51
C PHE A 204 -5.44 20.66 -12.00
N ILE A 205 -5.54 19.53 -12.71
CA ILE A 205 -5.33 19.47 -14.17
C ILE A 205 -6.41 20.32 -14.86
N ILE A 206 -7.68 20.06 -14.53
CA ILE A 206 -8.82 20.77 -15.10
C ILE A 206 -8.70 22.28 -14.83
N ALA A 207 -8.38 22.67 -13.60
CA ALA A 207 -8.21 24.08 -13.23
C ALA A 207 -7.05 24.73 -14.02
N THR A 208 -5.89 24.06 -14.10
CA THR A 208 -4.72 24.55 -14.83
C THR A 208 -5.03 24.76 -16.31
N ARG A 209 -5.64 23.76 -16.97
CA ARG A 209 -5.99 23.84 -18.39
C ARG A 209 -7.04 24.91 -18.70
N ARG A 210 -7.96 25.19 -17.76
CA ARG A 210 -9.04 26.15 -17.94
C ARG A 210 -8.65 27.60 -17.61
N GLN A 211 -7.72 27.79 -16.68
CA GLN A 211 -7.43 29.12 -16.11
C GLN A 211 -6.05 29.66 -16.45
N LEU A 212 -5.09 28.80 -16.84
CA LEU A 212 -3.74 29.22 -17.16
C LEU A 212 -3.43 28.97 -18.63
N SER A 213 -3.09 30.03 -19.36
CA SER A 213 -2.58 29.94 -20.74
C SER A 213 -1.38 28.99 -20.81
N VAL A 214 -1.20 28.31 -21.95
CA VAL A 214 -0.01 27.48 -22.23
C VAL A 214 1.31 28.27 -22.15
N MET A 215 1.23 29.61 -22.24
CA MET A 215 2.37 30.52 -22.07
C MET A 215 2.62 30.91 -20.61
N HIS A 216 1.68 30.63 -19.71
CA HIS A 216 1.81 30.97 -18.30
C HIS A 216 2.94 30.13 -17.66
N PRO A 217 3.87 30.72 -16.88
CA PRO A 217 5.01 29.99 -16.33
C PRO A 217 4.57 28.83 -15.42
N ILE A 218 3.53 29.02 -14.62
CA ILE A 218 2.97 27.94 -13.77
C ILE A 218 2.31 26.84 -14.59
N HIS A 219 1.72 27.15 -15.75
CA HIS A 219 1.21 26.09 -16.64
C HIS A 219 2.37 25.22 -17.12
N ARG A 220 3.45 25.84 -17.61
CA ARG A 220 4.64 25.12 -18.10
C ARG A 220 5.33 24.30 -17.01
N LEU A 221 5.32 24.79 -15.77
CA LEU A 221 5.87 24.07 -14.63
C LEU A 221 5.04 22.83 -14.26
N LEU A 222 3.70 22.95 -14.26
CA LEU A 222 2.80 21.86 -13.85
C LEU A 222 2.51 20.85 -14.97
N ASP A 223 2.56 21.28 -16.23
CA ASP A 223 2.16 20.46 -17.38
C ASP A 223 2.84 19.08 -17.45
N PRO A 224 4.16 18.94 -17.24
CA PRO A 224 4.81 17.63 -17.23
C PRO A 224 4.24 16.68 -16.17
N HIS A 225 3.77 17.21 -15.04
CA HIS A 225 3.22 16.43 -13.93
C HIS A 225 1.77 15.97 -14.15
N PHE A 226 1.16 16.36 -15.27
CA PHE A 226 -0.21 15.98 -15.64
C PHE A 226 -0.29 15.04 -16.84
N LYS A 227 0.86 14.59 -17.38
CA LYS A 227 0.90 13.64 -18.51
C LYS A 227 0.06 12.41 -18.17
N ASP A 228 -0.87 12.09 -19.05
CA ASP A 228 -1.75 10.92 -19.05
C ASP A 228 -2.69 10.71 -17.84
N THR A 229 -2.61 11.50 -16.77
CA THR A 229 -3.47 11.36 -15.58
C THR A 229 -4.96 11.36 -15.89
N MET A 230 -5.45 12.31 -16.69
CA MET A 230 -6.87 12.31 -17.07
C MET A 230 -7.25 11.11 -17.96
N HIS A 231 -6.32 10.63 -18.79
CA HIS A 231 -6.55 9.49 -19.66
C HIS A 231 -6.68 8.20 -18.84
N ILE A 232 -5.72 7.93 -17.95
CA ILE A 232 -5.75 6.76 -17.09
C ILE A 232 -6.92 6.80 -16.12
N ASN A 233 -7.28 7.98 -15.58
CA ASN A 233 -8.47 8.12 -14.73
C ASN A 233 -9.76 7.79 -15.47
N ALA A 234 -9.93 8.28 -16.71
CA ALA A 234 -11.09 7.95 -17.53
C ALA A 234 -11.17 6.44 -17.86
N LEU A 235 -10.02 5.82 -18.14
CA LEU A 235 -9.94 4.37 -18.34
C LEU A 235 -10.30 3.61 -17.07
N ALA A 236 -9.75 4.00 -15.92
CA ALA A 236 -10.03 3.40 -14.63
C ALA A 236 -11.54 3.48 -14.30
N GLN A 237 -12.16 4.64 -14.49
CA GLN A 237 -13.60 4.82 -14.29
C GLN A 237 -14.46 3.91 -15.19
N SER A 238 -14.06 3.72 -16.45
CA SER A 238 -14.83 2.94 -17.43
C SER A 238 -14.58 1.42 -17.39
N THR A 239 -13.53 0.96 -16.69
CA THR A 239 -13.12 -0.46 -16.69
C THR A 239 -12.90 -1.03 -15.28
N VAL A 240 -12.05 -0.39 -14.49
CA VAL A 240 -11.56 -0.88 -13.19
C VAL A 240 -12.57 -0.59 -12.07
N LEU A 241 -13.11 0.63 -12.02
CA LEU A 241 -13.88 1.19 -10.90
C LEU A 241 -15.39 1.22 -11.11
N LYS A 242 -15.87 0.95 -12.34
CA LYS A 242 -17.32 0.90 -12.61
C LYS A 242 -18.00 -0.24 -11.86
N GLY A 243 -19.33 -0.17 -11.77
CA GLY A 243 -20.17 -1.29 -11.36
C GLY A 243 -19.86 -2.56 -12.17
N GLY A 244 -19.58 -3.66 -11.47
CA GLY A 244 -19.11 -4.91 -12.06
C GLY A 244 -17.72 -4.84 -12.70
N GLY A 245 -16.92 -3.82 -12.38
CA GLY A 245 -15.53 -3.65 -12.79
C GLY A 245 -14.59 -4.64 -12.13
N ILE A 246 -13.28 -4.46 -12.33
CA ILE A 246 -12.27 -5.38 -11.76
C ILE A 246 -12.26 -5.28 -10.23
N ILE A 247 -12.25 -4.05 -9.69
CA ILE A 247 -12.17 -3.82 -8.24
C ILE A 247 -13.33 -4.45 -7.49
N GLU A 248 -14.58 -4.25 -7.96
CA GLU A 248 -15.75 -4.86 -7.32
C GLU A 248 -15.76 -6.40 -7.39
N LYS A 249 -15.12 -6.99 -8.42
CA LYS A 249 -15.03 -8.44 -8.57
C LYS A 249 -13.95 -9.08 -7.71
N THR A 250 -12.88 -8.35 -7.41
CA THR A 250 -11.68 -8.94 -6.80
C THR A 250 -11.44 -8.51 -5.35
N LEU A 251 -11.64 -7.23 -5.01
CA LEU A 251 -11.42 -6.74 -3.65
C LEU A 251 -12.55 -7.16 -2.71
N TYR A 252 -12.23 -7.33 -1.42
CA TYR A 252 -13.21 -7.67 -0.38
C TYR A 252 -14.34 -6.63 -0.26
N SER A 253 -14.07 -5.36 -0.58
CA SER A 253 -15.03 -4.26 -0.50
C SER A 253 -16.13 -4.34 -1.55
N GLY A 254 -15.96 -5.08 -2.66
CA GLY A 254 -17.01 -5.29 -3.65
C GLY A 254 -17.69 -3.98 -4.11
N GLU A 255 -19.02 -3.98 -4.17
CA GLU A 255 -19.86 -2.83 -4.58
C GLU A 255 -19.75 -1.60 -3.67
N VAL A 256 -19.20 -1.72 -2.44
CA VAL A 256 -18.99 -0.55 -1.56
C VAL A 256 -17.65 0.13 -1.77
N SER A 257 -16.80 -0.35 -2.69
CA SER A 257 -15.44 0.15 -2.86
C SER A 257 -15.37 1.68 -3.06
N MET A 258 -16.18 2.21 -3.98
CA MET A 258 -16.19 3.64 -4.26
C MET A 258 -16.92 4.45 -3.18
N GLU A 259 -17.92 3.86 -2.53
CA GLU A 259 -18.62 4.45 -1.37
C GLU A 259 -17.65 4.65 -0.19
N LEU A 260 -16.82 3.64 0.09
CA LEU A 260 -15.77 3.66 1.10
C LEU A 260 -14.73 4.73 0.81
N SER A 261 -14.24 4.80 -0.44
CA SER A 261 -13.29 5.84 -0.88
C SER A 261 -13.88 7.25 -0.70
N SER A 262 -15.12 7.45 -1.13
CA SER A 262 -15.85 8.72 -0.94
C SER A 262 -16.04 9.07 0.54
N SER A 263 -16.34 8.09 1.40
CA SER A 263 -16.48 8.33 2.84
C SER A 263 -15.17 8.81 3.47
N LEU A 264 -14.03 8.23 3.08
CA LEU A 264 -12.70 8.64 3.57
C LEU A 264 -12.25 9.99 3.00
N TYR A 265 -12.72 10.37 1.81
CA TYR A 265 -12.44 11.71 1.26
C TYR A 265 -12.98 12.85 2.13
N LYS A 266 -14.04 12.62 2.92
CA LYS A 266 -14.56 13.61 3.88
C LYS A 266 -13.54 14.02 4.95
N GLU A 267 -12.56 13.17 5.22
CA GLU A 267 -11.48 13.40 6.19
C GLU A 267 -10.19 13.89 5.53
N TRP A 268 -10.14 13.95 4.19
CA TRP A 268 -8.96 14.37 3.46
C TRP A 268 -8.79 15.89 3.51
N ARG A 269 -7.57 16.35 3.83
CA ARG A 269 -7.23 17.78 3.85
C ARG A 269 -5.97 18.05 3.05
N PHE A 270 -6.08 18.94 2.05
CA PHE A 270 -4.98 19.27 1.14
C PHE A 270 -3.73 19.80 1.88
N ASP A 271 -3.93 20.63 2.92
CA ASP A 271 -2.85 21.23 3.72
C ASP A 271 -2.08 20.21 4.57
N GLU A 272 -2.60 18.99 4.71
CA GLU A 272 -1.95 17.90 5.44
C GLU A 272 -1.23 16.88 4.53
N GLN A 273 -1.23 17.09 3.20
CA GLN A 273 -0.64 16.12 2.26
C GLN A 273 0.87 16.34 2.03
N SER A 274 1.45 17.43 2.56
CA SER A 274 2.90 17.63 2.51
C SER A 274 3.61 16.53 3.29
N LEU A 275 4.76 16.06 2.79
CA LEU A 275 5.53 15.01 3.44
C LEU A 275 5.82 15.33 4.93
N PRO A 276 6.36 16.51 5.30
CA PRO A 276 6.57 16.85 6.71
C PRO A 276 5.27 16.87 7.53
N GLY A 277 4.19 17.44 6.97
CA GLY A 277 2.90 17.54 7.65
C GLY A 277 2.26 16.17 7.93
N ASP A 278 2.29 15.27 6.95
CA ASP A 278 1.80 13.90 7.10
C ASP A 278 2.61 13.10 8.12
N LEU A 279 3.95 13.22 8.09
CA LEU A 279 4.83 12.55 9.05
C LEU A 279 4.54 12.99 10.49
N LEU A 280 4.38 14.29 10.72
CA LEU A 280 4.01 14.83 12.03
C LEU A 280 2.63 14.35 12.47
N LYS A 281 1.64 14.40 11.57
CA LYS A 281 0.26 13.97 11.84
C LYS A 281 0.20 12.52 12.28
N ARG A 282 0.99 11.63 11.66
CA ARG A 282 1.07 10.21 12.01
C ARG A 282 2.03 9.93 13.16
N GLY A 283 2.73 10.93 13.69
CA GLY A 283 3.73 10.75 14.74
C GLY A 283 4.95 9.93 14.28
N MET A 284 5.29 10.02 13.00
CA MET A 284 6.48 9.39 12.39
C MET A 284 7.70 10.32 12.41
N ALA A 285 7.50 11.57 12.78
CA ALA A 285 8.52 12.59 12.92
C ALA A 285 8.11 13.56 14.04
N PHE A 286 9.08 14.34 14.51
CA PHE A 286 8.85 15.48 15.40
C PHE A 286 9.43 16.75 14.80
N HIS A 287 8.94 17.91 15.26
CA HIS A 287 9.46 19.19 14.81
C HIS A 287 10.94 19.34 15.20
N ASN A 288 11.76 19.68 14.21
CA ASN A 288 13.15 20.05 14.43
C ASN A 288 13.53 21.19 13.46
N PRO A 289 13.64 22.44 13.94
CA PRO A 289 13.97 23.59 13.10
C PRO A 289 15.41 23.57 12.55
N ASP A 290 16.30 22.79 13.16
CA ASP A 290 17.69 22.64 12.69
C ASP A 290 17.77 21.76 11.42
N CYS A 291 16.70 21.03 11.11
CA CYS A 291 16.58 20.24 9.88
C CYS A 291 15.98 21.11 8.76
N LEU A 292 16.52 20.99 7.53
CA LEU A 292 16.04 21.74 6.36
C LEU A 292 14.53 21.56 6.09
N ALA A 293 14.00 20.36 6.35
CA ALA A 293 12.58 20.05 6.19
C ALA A 293 11.70 20.47 7.39
N GLY A 294 12.29 21.06 8.43
CA GLY A 294 11.61 21.46 9.68
C GLY A 294 11.17 20.31 10.58
N VAL A 295 11.53 19.07 10.22
CA VAL A 295 11.15 17.84 10.93
C VAL A 295 12.33 16.87 10.99
N GLN A 296 12.38 16.08 12.06
CA GLN A 296 13.28 14.97 12.24
C GLN A 296 12.48 13.66 12.32
N LEU A 297 12.86 12.69 11.49
CA LEU A 297 12.21 11.38 11.46
C LEU A 297 12.48 10.61 12.75
N LEU A 298 11.48 9.84 13.18
CA LEU A 298 11.62 8.90 14.29
C LEU A 298 12.39 7.63 13.87
N PHE A 299 12.28 7.27 12.59
CA PHE A 299 13.05 6.22 11.96
C PHE A 299 14.17 6.89 11.17
N GLU A 300 15.43 6.48 11.39
CA GLU A 300 16.56 6.99 10.60
C GLU A 300 16.38 6.77 9.09
N ASP A 301 15.57 5.77 8.74
CA ASP A 301 15.40 5.32 7.38
C ASP A 301 13.98 4.88 7.04
N TYR A 302 13.10 5.86 6.89
CA TYR A 302 11.72 5.64 6.50
C TYR A 302 11.46 6.14 5.07
N PRO A 303 11.36 5.21 4.09
CA PRO A 303 11.07 5.60 2.72
C PRO A 303 9.58 5.95 2.55
N TYR A 304 9.30 7.21 2.28
CA TYR A 304 7.95 7.72 2.03
C TYR A 304 7.87 8.45 0.69
N GLY A 305 6.80 8.19 -0.06
CA GLY A 305 6.42 8.97 -1.23
C GLY A 305 4.92 8.85 -1.53
N LEU A 306 4.51 9.41 -2.66
CA LEU A 306 3.12 9.35 -3.14
C LEU A 306 2.98 8.31 -4.26
N HIS A 307 2.49 8.69 -5.45
CA HIS A 307 2.08 7.76 -6.51
C HIS A 307 3.12 6.70 -6.84
N ALA A 308 4.37 7.07 -7.16
CA ALA A 308 5.39 6.08 -7.53
C ALA A 308 5.59 4.98 -6.46
N SER A 309 5.65 5.37 -5.18
CA SER A 309 5.85 4.42 -4.08
C SER A 309 4.63 3.56 -3.73
N VAL A 310 3.43 3.96 -4.16
CA VAL A 310 2.21 3.17 -3.98
C VAL A 310 1.74 2.49 -5.27
N ASN A 311 2.37 2.76 -6.42
CA ASN A 311 1.99 2.19 -7.71
C ASN A 311 2.96 1.09 -8.18
N PHE A 312 4.25 1.39 -8.37
CA PHE A 312 5.17 0.51 -9.11
C PHE A 312 5.60 -0.76 -8.35
N GLY A 313 5.34 -0.83 -7.04
CA GLY A 313 5.55 -2.04 -6.25
C GLY A 313 4.33 -2.96 -6.18
N GLN A 314 3.23 -2.63 -6.86
CA GLN A 314 1.97 -3.39 -6.76
C GLN A 314 2.16 -4.86 -7.10
N TYR A 315 2.75 -5.16 -8.25
CA TYR A 315 3.02 -6.54 -8.64
C TYR A 315 4.01 -7.22 -7.69
N GLU A 316 5.05 -6.50 -7.26
CA GLU A 316 6.10 -7.05 -6.40
C GLU A 316 5.61 -7.47 -5.01
N TYR A 317 4.76 -6.66 -4.37
CA TYR A 317 4.26 -6.93 -3.02
C TYR A 317 2.88 -7.61 -3.00
N VAL A 318 2.03 -7.35 -4.00
CA VAL A 318 0.62 -7.80 -4.01
C VAL A 318 0.36 -8.86 -5.07
N GLY A 319 1.29 -9.08 -6.00
CA GLY A 319 1.21 -10.12 -7.04
C GLY A 319 1.27 -11.56 -6.53
N HIS A 320 1.33 -11.78 -5.20
CA HIS A 320 1.19 -13.11 -4.62
C HIS A 320 0.19 -13.11 -3.44
N PRO A 321 -0.89 -13.92 -3.49
CA PRO A 321 -1.96 -13.89 -2.49
C PRO A 321 -1.53 -14.36 -1.10
N LEU A 322 -0.39 -15.08 -0.98
CA LEU A 322 0.16 -15.43 0.34
C LEU A 322 0.74 -14.23 1.09
N ASN A 323 1.34 -13.28 0.38
CA ASN A 323 1.90 -12.09 1.02
C ASN A 323 0.83 -11.05 1.34
N ARG A 324 0.00 -10.71 0.35
CA ARG A 324 -1.05 -9.70 0.48
C ARG A 324 -2.34 -10.16 -0.20
N PRO A 325 -3.18 -10.97 0.46
CA PRO A 325 -4.48 -11.33 -0.08
C PRO A 325 -5.37 -10.09 -0.22
N ILE A 326 -6.27 -10.11 -1.21
CA ILE A 326 -7.22 -9.02 -1.48
C ILE A 326 -8.61 -9.26 -0.88
N LYS A 327 -8.88 -10.50 -0.49
CA LYS A 327 -10.07 -10.91 0.25
C LYS A 327 -9.86 -12.26 0.93
N CYS A 328 -10.68 -12.51 1.95
CA CYS A 328 -10.81 -13.83 2.56
C CYS A 328 -12.21 -14.39 2.32
N GLN A 329 -12.30 -15.68 2.01
CA GLN A 329 -13.56 -16.43 1.81
C GLN A 329 -14.10 -17.06 3.10
N ASN A 330 -13.25 -17.16 4.14
CA ASN A 330 -13.62 -17.76 5.42
C ASN A 330 -13.16 -16.86 6.57
N PHE A 331 -13.96 -16.83 7.63
CA PHE A 331 -13.58 -16.25 8.91
C PHE A 331 -12.57 -17.17 9.62
N ILE A 332 -11.83 -16.61 10.58
CA ILE A 332 -11.02 -17.44 11.47
C ILE A 332 -11.97 -18.33 12.29
N PRO A 333 -11.80 -19.67 12.28
CA PRO A 333 -12.76 -20.56 12.92
C PRO A 333 -12.83 -20.32 14.43
N MET A 334 -13.99 -20.63 15.01
CA MET A 334 -14.26 -20.53 16.44
C MET A 334 -14.06 -21.89 17.08
N GLU A 335 -13.44 -21.94 18.26
CA GLU A 335 -13.31 -23.18 19.02
C GLU A 335 -14.68 -23.85 19.20
N GLY A 336 -14.70 -25.18 19.01
CA GLY A 336 -15.91 -25.99 19.09
C GLY A 336 -16.72 -26.11 17.79
N THR A 337 -16.35 -25.45 16.69
CA THR A 337 -17.02 -25.63 15.40
C THR A 337 -16.37 -26.72 14.53
N LYS A 338 -17.10 -27.19 13.51
CA LYS A 338 -16.57 -28.14 12.53
C LYS A 338 -15.38 -27.56 11.77
N GLU A 339 -15.45 -26.29 11.42
CA GLU A 339 -14.39 -25.55 10.73
C GLU A 339 -13.11 -25.50 11.58
N PHE A 340 -13.25 -25.40 12.90
CA PHE A 340 -12.10 -25.47 13.81
C PHE A 340 -11.45 -26.85 13.83
N ALA A 341 -12.25 -27.92 13.78
CA ALA A 341 -11.72 -29.28 13.62
C ALA A 341 -11.01 -29.47 12.27
N GLU A 342 -11.55 -28.92 11.18
CA GLU A 342 -10.89 -28.92 9.86
C GLU A 342 -9.56 -28.15 9.89
N PHE A 343 -9.54 -27.00 10.57
CA PHE A 343 -8.34 -26.19 10.80
C PHE A 343 -7.27 -26.95 11.61
N LEU A 344 -7.65 -27.61 12.71
CA LEU A 344 -6.71 -28.37 13.54
C LEU A 344 -6.10 -29.56 12.79
N HIS A 345 -6.88 -30.19 11.90
CA HIS A 345 -6.40 -31.31 11.10
C HIS A 345 -5.38 -30.86 10.05
N ASP A 346 -5.62 -29.75 9.35
CA ASP A 346 -4.75 -29.26 8.28
C ASP A 346 -4.82 -27.72 8.16
N PRO A 347 -3.99 -26.98 8.94
CA PRO A 347 -4.04 -25.53 9.00
C PRO A 347 -3.61 -24.87 7.69
N ASP A 348 -2.66 -25.46 6.96
CA ASP A 348 -2.21 -24.93 5.67
C ASP A 348 -3.31 -25.05 4.61
N LYS A 349 -4.02 -26.19 4.56
CA LYS A 349 -5.18 -26.34 3.68
C LYS A 349 -6.32 -25.41 4.05
N PHE A 350 -6.54 -25.17 5.35
CA PHE A 350 -7.53 -24.19 5.79
C PHE A 350 -7.13 -22.78 5.34
N PHE A 351 -5.85 -22.40 5.47
CA PHE A 351 -5.34 -21.12 4.98
C PHE A 351 -5.59 -20.94 3.49
N LEU A 352 -5.29 -21.95 2.67
CA LEU A 352 -5.54 -21.90 1.23
C LEU A 352 -7.04 -21.78 0.89
N LYS A 353 -7.93 -22.39 1.70
CA LYS A 353 -9.39 -22.20 1.57
C LYS A 353 -9.82 -20.77 1.94
N MET A 354 -9.07 -20.03 2.75
CA MET A 354 -9.37 -18.63 3.06
C MET A 354 -9.04 -17.70 1.89
N LEU A 355 -8.03 -17.99 1.08
CA LEU A 355 -7.58 -17.12 -0.01
C LEU A 355 -8.61 -17.00 -1.14
N PRO A 356 -8.54 -15.98 -2.02
CA PRO A 356 -9.48 -15.83 -3.14
C PRO A 356 -9.42 -17.01 -4.14
N ASN A 357 -10.46 -17.17 -4.97
CA ASN A 357 -10.44 -18.24 -5.96
C ASN A 357 -9.45 -17.94 -7.10
N ARG A 358 -9.06 -18.98 -7.85
CA ARG A 358 -8.04 -18.88 -8.90
C ARG A 358 -8.37 -17.84 -9.97
N SER A 359 -9.65 -17.72 -10.36
CA SER A 359 -10.08 -16.73 -11.37
C SER A 359 -9.92 -15.29 -10.88
N GLU A 360 -10.22 -15.03 -9.61
CA GLU A 360 -10.05 -13.70 -9.01
C GLU A 360 -8.58 -13.34 -8.84
N ILE A 361 -7.76 -14.30 -8.37
CA ILE A 361 -6.31 -14.12 -8.27
C ILE A 361 -5.73 -13.80 -9.65
N THR A 362 -6.10 -14.57 -10.68
CA THR A 362 -5.60 -14.39 -12.05
C THR A 362 -6.01 -13.04 -12.62
N LEU A 363 -7.28 -12.65 -12.44
CA LEU A 363 -7.78 -11.36 -12.90
C LEU A 363 -7.07 -10.19 -12.21
N TYR A 364 -6.86 -10.30 -10.90
CA TYR A 364 -6.20 -9.24 -10.14
C TYR A 364 -4.70 -9.15 -10.46
N MET A 365 -4.00 -10.28 -10.55
CA MET A 365 -2.58 -10.30 -10.95
C MET A 365 -2.36 -9.69 -12.34
N ALA A 366 -3.24 -9.99 -13.31
CA ALA A 366 -3.16 -9.37 -14.63
C ALA A 366 -3.36 -7.85 -14.58
N LEU A 367 -4.24 -7.35 -13.70
CA LEU A 367 -4.36 -5.91 -13.47
C LEU A 367 -3.06 -5.34 -12.90
N LEU A 368 -2.49 -5.95 -11.86
CA LEU A 368 -1.28 -5.44 -11.23
C LEU A 368 -0.06 -5.45 -12.16
N GLU A 369 0.05 -6.47 -13.02
CA GLU A 369 1.11 -6.57 -14.03
C GLU A 369 1.09 -5.35 -14.96
N VAL A 370 -0.10 -4.96 -15.44
CA VAL A 370 -0.28 -3.76 -16.26
C VAL A 370 0.04 -2.50 -15.47
N LEU A 371 -0.54 -2.32 -14.28
CA LEU A 371 -0.35 -1.09 -13.48
C LEU A 371 1.09 -0.88 -12.98
N SER A 372 1.88 -1.96 -12.88
CA SER A 372 3.26 -1.91 -12.38
C SER A 372 4.30 -1.74 -13.49
N ALA A 373 3.90 -1.83 -14.76
CA ALA A 373 4.80 -1.68 -15.90
C ALA A 373 4.78 -0.22 -16.41
N PRO A 374 5.92 0.48 -16.45
CA PRO A 374 5.98 1.80 -17.05
C PRO A 374 5.77 1.71 -18.57
N THR A 375 5.21 2.77 -19.15
CA THR A 375 5.01 2.90 -20.59
C THR A 375 6.34 3.13 -21.30
N SER A 376 6.44 2.77 -22.59
CA SER A 376 7.70 2.95 -23.35
C SER A 376 8.07 4.43 -23.59
N ASP A 377 7.09 5.33 -23.49
CA ASP A 377 7.22 6.78 -23.65
C ASP A 377 7.12 7.52 -22.31
N GLU A 378 7.37 6.82 -21.20
CA GLU A 378 7.34 7.40 -19.85
C GLU A 378 8.37 8.53 -19.71
N VAL A 379 8.00 9.57 -18.95
CA VAL A 379 8.89 10.71 -18.66
C VAL A 379 9.11 10.80 -17.16
N TYR A 380 10.33 10.55 -16.73
CA TYR A 380 10.68 10.49 -15.31
C TYR A 380 10.96 11.86 -14.70
N LEU A 381 10.94 11.93 -13.37
CA LEU A 381 11.23 13.11 -12.58
C LEU A 381 12.59 13.70 -12.97
N GLY A 382 12.61 15.00 -13.26
CA GLY A 382 13.80 15.71 -13.75
C GLY A 382 14.01 15.61 -15.26
N GLN A 383 13.23 14.80 -15.97
CA GLN A 383 13.25 14.71 -17.44
C GLN A 383 12.15 15.57 -18.06
N GLN A 384 12.35 15.93 -19.33
CA GLN A 384 11.43 16.74 -20.12
C GLN A 384 11.15 16.07 -21.45
N ARG A 385 9.91 16.18 -21.95
CA ARG A 385 9.48 15.52 -23.19
C ARG A 385 10.19 16.05 -24.44
N SER A 386 10.57 17.33 -24.43
CA SER A 386 11.24 18.00 -25.55
C SER A 386 12.34 18.90 -25.02
N PRO A 387 13.51 18.95 -25.66
CA PRO A 387 14.59 19.87 -25.28
C PRO A 387 14.21 21.35 -25.47
N ASN A 388 13.20 21.64 -26.30
CA ASN A 388 12.74 22.99 -26.63
C ASN A 388 11.46 23.39 -25.87
N TRP A 389 11.16 22.72 -24.74
CA TRP A 389 9.97 23.00 -23.93
C TRP A 389 9.96 24.42 -23.34
N ILE A 390 11.15 25.00 -23.16
CA ILE A 390 11.34 26.40 -22.76
C ILE A 390 12.53 27.01 -23.50
N ASP A 391 12.43 28.29 -23.82
CA ASP A 391 13.54 29.08 -24.39
C ASP A 391 14.01 30.12 -23.38
N ASP A 392 14.32 29.65 -22.17
CA ASP A 392 14.87 30.44 -21.08
C ASP A 392 16.09 29.70 -20.53
N VAL A 393 17.26 30.31 -20.70
CA VAL A 393 18.55 29.72 -20.32
C VAL A 393 18.64 29.51 -18.81
N TRP A 394 18.09 30.43 -18.01
CA TRP A 394 18.13 30.32 -16.55
C TRP A 394 17.27 29.16 -16.07
N VAL A 395 16.07 28.99 -16.63
CA VAL A 395 15.21 27.85 -16.28
C VAL A 395 15.84 26.52 -16.70
N LYS A 396 16.46 26.45 -17.88
CA LYS A 396 17.19 25.24 -18.33
C LYS A 396 18.28 24.84 -17.34
N GLN A 397 19.12 25.79 -16.93
CA GLN A 397 20.18 25.54 -15.95
C GLN A 397 19.64 25.03 -14.60
N ARG A 398 18.49 25.57 -14.14
CA ARG A 398 17.84 25.08 -12.91
C ARG A 398 17.34 23.64 -13.03
N PHE A 399 16.82 23.25 -14.20
CA PHE A 399 16.41 21.87 -14.46
C PHE A 399 17.60 20.91 -14.56
N GLU A 400 18.71 21.35 -15.15
CA GLU A 400 19.97 20.58 -15.16
C GLU A 400 20.49 20.34 -13.74
N GLN A 401 20.54 21.39 -12.90
CA GLN A 401 20.90 21.27 -11.49
C GLN A 401 19.97 20.29 -10.75
N PHE A 402 18.66 20.38 -10.98
CA PHE A 402 17.70 19.46 -10.37
C PHE A 402 17.94 18.00 -10.77
N ALA A 403 18.27 17.75 -12.05
CA ALA A 403 18.61 16.40 -12.51
C ALA A 403 19.92 15.89 -11.86
N GLU A 404 20.92 16.74 -11.69
CA GLU A 404 22.14 16.39 -10.96
C GLU A 404 21.86 16.05 -9.49
N GLU A 405 21.02 16.83 -8.81
CA GLU A 405 20.60 16.54 -7.43
C GLU A 405 19.87 15.19 -7.32
N LEU A 406 19.03 14.84 -8.30
CA LEU A 406 18.37 13.52 -8.36
C LEU A 406 19.37 12.38 -8.56
N ASN A 407 20.44 12.58 -9.34
CA ASN A 407 21.52 11.59 -9.47
C ASN A 407 22.21 11.33 -8.12
N GLU A 408 22.50 12.38 -7.35
CA GLU A 408 23.09 12.24 -6.02
C GLU A 408 22.13 11.58 -5.02
N VAL A 409 20.82 11.81 -5.16
CA VAL A 409 19.80 11.07 -4.40
C VAL A 409 19.82 9.58 -4.75
N ASP A 410 19.88 9.20 -6.04
CA ASP A 410 19.95 7.78 -6.42
C ASP A 410 21.17 7.09 -5.84
N LYS A 411 22.35 7.72 -5.95
CA LYS A 411 23.60 7.19 -5.35
C LYS A 411 23.44 6.93 -3.86
N ARG A 412 22.90 7.91 -3.10
CA ARG A 412 22.63 7.74 -1.66
C ARG A 412 21.63 6.63 -1.38
N ILE A 413 20.61 6.44 -2.22
CA ILE A 413 19.66 5.32 -2.03
C ILE A 413 20.36 3.98 -2.27
N VAL A 414 21.21 3.87 -3.29
CA VAL A 414 22.00 2.66 -3.57
C VAL A 414 22.94 2.33 -2.41
N GLU A 415 23.67 3.32 -1.90
CA GLU A 415 24.56 3.17 -0.73
C GLU A 415 23.79 2.69 0.50
N ARG A 416 22.67 3.35 0.80
CA ARG A 416 21.81 2.96 1.94
C ARG A 416 21.19 1.58 1.77
N ASN A 417 20.85 1.17 0.55
CA ASN A 417 20.39 -0.20 0.27
C ASN A 417 21.48 -1.25 0.49
N ALA A 418 22.76 -0.88 0.37
CA ALA A 418 23.89 -1.77 0.60
C ALA A 418 24.36 -1.79 2.07
N ASP A 419 23.91 -0.85 2.90
CA ASP A 419 24.29 -0.77 4.31
C ASP A 419 23.55 -1.84 5.16
N PRO A 420 24.25 -2.83 5.73
CA PRO A 420 23.63 -3.89 6.53
C PRO A 420 23.04 -3.38 7.86
N LYS A 421 23.38 -2.16 8.29
CA LYS A 421 22.77 -1.55 9.49
C LYS A 421 21.33 -1.10 9.22
N LEU A 422 20.99 -0.80 7.97
CA LEU A 422 19.66 -0.32 7.57
C LEU A 422 18.72 -1.48 7.24
N LYS A 423 18.41 -2.31 8.25
CA LYS A 423 17.68 -3.59 8.09
C LYS A 423 16.36 -3.46 7.32
N ASN A 424 15.61 -2.37 7.52
CA ASN A 424 14.31 -2.16 6.86
C ASN A 424 14.39 -1.99 5.34
N ARG A 425 15.58 -1.70 4.79
CA ARG A 425 15.79 -1.54 3.35
C ARG A 425 15.68 -2.85 2.57
N GLN A 426 15.98 -3.98 3.20
CA GLN A 426 15.91 -5.31 2.56
C GLN A 426 14.95 -6.26 3.29
N GLY A 427 15.03 -6.29 4.62
CA GLY A 427 14.27 -7.20 5.45
C GLY A 427 14.54 -8.69 5.21
N PRO A 428 13.73 -9.57 5.82
CA PRO A 428 13.81 -11.01 5.60
C PRO A 428 13.58 -11.46 4.16
N SER A 429 12.92 -10.63 3.33
CA SER A 429 12.75 -10.89 1.89
C SER A 429 14.05 -10.78 1.08
N ASN A 430 15.07 -10.11 1.63
CA ASN A 430 16.36 -9.84 0.97
C ASN A 430 16.23 -9.07 -0.36
N ILE A 431 15.21 -8.20 -0.46
CA ILE A 431 14.96 -7.37 -1.65
C ILE A 431 15.13 -5.89 -1.29
N PRO A 432 16.09 -5.18 -1.91
CA PRO A 432 16.32 -3.78 -1.58
C PRO A 432 15.16 -2.89 -2.01
N TYR A 433 14.88 -1.86 -1.20
CA TYR A 433 13.85 -0.87 -1.47
C TYR A 433 14.24 0.04 -2.62
N LYS A 434 13.44 0.03 -3.70
CA LYS A 434 13.76 0.72 -4.96
C LYS A 434 12.69 1.70 -5.44
N LEU A 435 11.51 1.72 -4.82
CA LEU A 435 10.34 2.44 -5.33
C LEU A 435 10.51 3.98 -5.40
N LEU A 436 11.52 4.52 -4.74
CA LEU A 436 11.86 5.96 -4.76
C LEU A 436 13.21 6.24 -5.42
N ARG A 437 13.77 5.28 -6.17
CA ARG A 437 14.97 5.52 -6.97
C ARG A 437 14.59 6.28 -8.25
N PRO A 438 15.12 7.49 -8.47
CA PRO A 438 14.89 8.20 -9.73
C PRO A 438 15.67 7.55 -10.88
N VAL A 439 15.17 7.67 -12.11
CA VAL A 439 15.87 7.23 -13.32
C VAL A 439 16.32 8.48 -14.06
N VAL A 440 17.61 8.79 -13.99
CA VAL A 440 18.14 10.08 -14.44
C VAL A 440 18.92 9.98 -15.76
N SER A 441 19.35 8.79 -16.17
CA SER A 441 19.96 8.56 -17.48
C SER A 441 18.93 8.01 -18.48
N ASN A 442 19.19 8.23 -19.78
CA ASN A 442 18.44 7.67 -20.93
C ASN A 442 18.59 6.14 -21.01
N VAL A 443 18.37 5.44 -19.91
CA VAL A 443 18.41 3.99 -19.90
C VAL A 443 17.14 3.51 -20.59
N LYS A 444 17.29 3.11 -21.85
CA LYS A 444 16.30 2.34 -22.61
C LYS A 444 15.91 1.00 -21.93
N SER A 445 16.35 0.73 -20.69
CA SER A 445 16.24 -0.57 -20.01
C SER A 445 15.16 -0.64 -18.95
N CYS A 446 14.30 0.37 -18.78
CA CYS A 446 13.15 0.29 -17.86
C CYS A 446 11.92 -0.39 -18.49
N GLN A 447 12.10 -1.23 -19.53
CA GLN A 447 11.00 -2.04 -20.04
C GLN A 447 10.70 -3.20 -19.06
N GLY A 448 9.44 -3.29 -18.61
CA GLY A 448 8.96 -4.33 -17.71
C GLY A 448 8.81 -3.91 -16.24
N ILE A 449 8.44 -4.85 -15.38
CA ILE A 449 8.20 -4.62 -13.95
C ILE A 449 9.55 -4.50 -13.23
N THR A 450 10.02 -3.26 -13.06
CA THR A 450 11.35 -2.99 -12.48
C THR A 450 11.29 -2.43 -11.06
N ALA A 451 10.13 -1.92 -10.63
CA ALA A 451 9.93 -1.27 -9.33
C ALA A 451 10.96 -0.15 -9.04
N ILE A 452 11.43 0.52 -10.10
CA ILE A 452 12.36 1.66 -10.09
C ILE A 452 11.78 2.75 -11.00
N GLY A 453 12.07 4.01 -10.69
CA GLY A 453 11.67 5.15 -11.50
C GLY A 453 10.50 5.89 -10.88
N ILE A 454 10.64 7.21 -10.83
CA ILE A 454 9.60 8.13 -10.37
C ILE A 454 9.14 8.90 -11.61
N PRO A 455 7.97 8.59 -12.19
CA PRO A 455 7.42 9.38 -13.29
C PRO A 455 7.15 10.82 -12.85
N ASN A 456 7.09 11.74 -13.81
CA ASN A 456 6.66 13.11 -13.54
C ASN A 456 5.19 13.16 -13.06
N SER A 457 4.34 12.26 -13.55
CA SER A 457 2.89 12.30 -13.40
C SER A 457 2.30 10.97 -12.93
N ILE A 458 0.99 10.95 -12.76
CA ILE A 458 0.21 9.74 -12.52
C ILE A 458 -0.18 9.19 -13.90
N SER A 459 0.69 8.36 -14.49
CA SER A 459 0.55 7.86 -15.87
C SER A 459 -0.05 6.45 -15.97
N MET A 460 -0.05 5.69 -14.87
CA MET A 460 -0.53 4.31 -14.76
C MET A 460 -1.28 4.07 -13.46
#